data_AF-A0A9P8UWW3-F1
#
_entry.id   AF-A0A9P8UWW3-F1
#
_cell.length_a   1.000
_cell.length_b   1.000
_cell.length_c   1.000
_cell.angle_alpha   90.00
_cell.angle_beta   90.00
_cell.angle_gamma   90.00
#
_symmetry.space_group_name_H-M   'P 1'
#
loop_
_entity.id
_entity.type
_entity.pdbx_description
1 polymer ?
#
loop_
_entity_poly.entity_id
_entity_poly.type
_entity_poly.pdbx_seq_one_letter_code
_entity_poly.pdbx_strand_id
1 'polypeptide(L)'
;MPGAGPVEEAAKKNKKAKVKLPWEPSSFYTQEVPERDDEEDEEEEELNFITLERLRKADERTKAMTREEYVTWSEYRQASFTYRKGKRFREWAGFGVVTDSKPSDDIVDILGFLTFEMVQTLTEEALKIKEQEDLWKERTGASESNSKKRKLAPGGLFDPPSEGKTPVESRHIQEAFRRLQTRGKKSRAMLNGTRLQQHTNLRLF
;
A
#
# COMPACT_ATOMS: atom_id res chain seq x y z
N MET A 1 -18.31 -10.58 -46.93
CA MET A 1 -18.90 -10.54 -45.58
C MET A 1 -17.81 -10.91 -44.59
N PRO A 2 -17.26 -9.98 -43.80
CA PRO A 2 -16.20 -10.29 -42.85
C PRO A 2 -16.79 -11.02 -41.64
N GLY A 3 -16.10 -12.05 -41.18
CA GLY A 3 -16.47 -12.85 -40.01
C GLY A 3 -16.10 -12.16 -38.72
N ALA A 4 -17.07 -12.02 -37.82
CA ALA A 4 -16.82 -11.77 -36.41
C ALA A 4 -16.21 -13.03 -35.80
N GLY A 5 -14.95 -12.94 -35.39
CA GLY A 5 -14.21 -14.06 -34.80
C GLY A 5 -14.65 -14.37 -33.35
N PRO A 6 -14.24 -15.53 -32.80
CA PRO A 6 -14.59 -16.04 -31.47
C PRO A 6 -14.03 -15.23 -30.28
N VAL A 7 -13.52 -14.02 -30.54
CA VAL A 7 -12.89 -13.15 -29.53
C VAL A 7 -13.94 -12.39 -28.73
N GLU A 8 -15.07 -12.01 -29.35
CA GLU A 8 -16.17 -11.34 -28.64
C GLU A 8 -16.92 -12.27 -27.67
N GLU A 9 -17.00 -13.56 -28.00
CA GLU A 9 -17.73 -14.54 -27.17
C GLU A 9 -16.96 -14.93 -25.89
N ALA A 10 -15.63 -14.86 -25.93
CA ALA A 10 -14.78 -15.13 -24.77
C ALA A 10 -14.79 -13.97 -23.76
N ALA A 11 -14.92 -12.72 -24.22
CA ALA A 11 -14.99 -11.54 -23.35
C ALA A 11 -16.25 -11.52 -22.47
N LYS A 12 -17.39 -11.99 -23.00
CA LYS A 12 -18.68 -12.02 -22.27
C LYS A 12 -18.74 -13.00 -21.09
N LYS A 13 -17.82 -13.96 -20.99
CA LYS A 13 -17.85 -15.00 -19.94
C LYS A 13 -17.14 -14.63 -18.65
N ASN A 14 -16.45 -13.48 -18.61
CA ASN A 14 -15.70 -13.01 -17.43
C ASN A 14 -16.38 -11.86 -16.70
N LYS A 15 -17.72 -11.81 -16.64
CA LYS A 15 -18.41 -10.94 -15.69
C LYS A 15 -18.05 -11.39 -14.27
N LYS A 16 -17.07 -10.73 -13.66
CA LYS A 16 -16.74 -10.90 -12.24
C LYS A 16 -17.97 -10.52 -11.43
N ALA A 17 -18.28 -11.28 -10.38
CA ALA A 17 -19.39 -10.96 -9.50
C ALA A 17 -19.18 -9.58 -8.88
N LYS A 18 -20.09 -8.63 -9.15
CA LYS A 18 -20.11 -7.32 -8.46
C LYS A 18 -20.37 -7.58 -6.97
N VAL A 19 -19.44 -7.17 -6.11
CA VAL A 19 -19.60 -7.26 -4.66
C VAL A 19 -20.41 -6.06 -4.20
N LYS A 20 -21.68 -6.27 -3.83
CA LYS A 20 -22.51 -5.21 -3.25
C LYS A 20 -22.16 -5.01 -1.77
N LEU A 21 -21.77 -3.80 -1.40
CA LEU A 21 -21.56 -3.46 0.01
C LEU A 21 -22.91 -3.13 0.66
N PRO A 22 -23.14 -3.56 1.92
CA PRO A 22 -24.43 -3.37 2.58
C PRO A 22 -24.76 -1.91 2.94
N TRP A 23 -23.84 -0.98 2.71
CA TRP A 23 -24.01 0.46 2.90
C TRP A 23 -24.11 1.26 1.59
N GLU A 24 -24.17 0.58 0.44
CA GLU A 24 -24.41 1.26 -0.83
C GLU A 24 -25.86 1.76 -0.95
N PRO A 25 -26.11 2.83 -1.73
CA PRO A 25 -27.46 3.33 -1.99
C PRO A 25 -28.45 2.26 -2.47
N SER A 26 -27.98 1.29 -3.26
CA SER A 26 -28.78 0.16 -3.76
C SER A 26 -29.26 -0.76 -2.64
N SER A 27 -28.51 -0.88 -1.54
CA SER A 27 -28.86 -1.71 -0.38
C SER A 27 -29.96 -1.11 0.49
N PHE A 28 -30.34 0.17 0.31
CA PHE A 28 -31.44 0.80 1.04
C PHE A 28 -32.82 0.32 0.60
N TYR A 29 -32.90 -0.28 -0.60
CA TYR A 29 -34.16 -0.69 -1.20
C TYR A 29 -34.26 -2.22 -1.16
N THR A 30 -35.44 -2.73 -0.77
CA THR A 30 -35.70 -4.17 -0.74
C THR A 30 -35.83 -4.77 -2.14
N GLN A 31 -36.17 -3.95 -3.13
CA GLN A 31 -36.30 -4.36 -4.52
C GLN A 31 -35.05 -3.99 -5.30
N GLU A 32 -34.40 -4.97 -5.92
CA GLU A 32 -33.30 -4.71 -6.84
C GLU A 32 -33.84 -4.29 -8.21
N VAL A 33 -33.29 -3.21 -8.76
CA VAL A 33 -33.55 -2.80 -10.15
C VAL A 33 -32.75 -3.74 -11.06
N PRO A 34 -33.37 -4.40 -12.06
CA PRO A 34 -32.63 -5.19 -13.04
C PRO A 34 -31.59 -4.33 -13.75
N GLU A 35 -30.39 -4.88 -13.99
CA GLU A 35 -29.36 -4.22 -14.81
C GLU A 35 -29.96 -3.86 -16.17
N ARG A 36 -29.82 -2.60 -16.58
CA ARG A 36 -30.29 -2.15 -17.89
C ARG A 36 -29.14 -2.23 -18.90
N ASP A 37 -29.43 -2.68 -20.11
CA ASP A 37 -28.42 -2.82 -21.17
C ASP A 37 -27.80 -1.46 -21.63
N ASP A 38 -28.40 -0.33 -21.23
CA ASP A 38 -27.95 1.04 -21.51
C ASP A 38 -27.21 1.73 -20.35
N GLU A 39 -27.04 1.05 -19.21
CA GLU A 39 -26.19 1.54 -18.11
C GLU A 39 -24.72 1.23 -18.45
N GLU A 40 -23.99 2.25 -18.93
CA GLU A 40 -22.53 2.23 -18.89
C GLU A 40 -22.13 2.07 -17.42
N ASP A 41 -21.59 0.90 -17.06
CA ASP A 41 -21.15 0.60 -15.71
C ASP A 41 -19.95 1.51 -15.38
N GLU A 42 -20.21 2.74 -14.89
CA GLU A 42 -19.17 3.69 -14.44
C GLU A 42 -18.19 3.01 -13.44
N GLU A 43 -18.70 2.08 -12.63
CA GLU A 43 -17.88 1.25 -11.74
C GLU A 43 -16.91 0.32 -12.51
N GLU A 44 -17.35 -0.28 -13.60
CA GLU A 44 -16.50 -1.11 -14.46
C GLU A 44 -15.42 -0.25 -15.13
N GLU A 45 -15.75 0.95 -15.57
CA GLU A 45 -14.78 1.92 -16.09
C GLU A 45 -13.75 2.34 -15.03
N GLU A 46 -14.18 2.63 -13.80
CA GLU A 46 -13.27 3.02 -12.72
C GLU A 46 -12.36 1.85 -12.30
N LEU A 47 -12.89 0.62 -12.24
CA LEU A 47 -12.10 -0.60 -12.00
C LEU A 47 -11.07 -0.83 -13.11
N ASN A 48 -11.46 -0.62 -14.37
CA ASN A 48 -10.57 -0.73 -15.52
C ASN A 48 -9.48 0.34 -15.45
N PHE A 49 -9.82 1.57 -15.11
CA PHE A 49 -8.87 2.67 -14.93
C PHE A 49 -7.84 2.37 -13.82
N ILE A 50 -8.30 1.92 -12.64
CA ILE A 50 -7.41 1.53 -11.52
C ILE A 50 -6.48 0.39 -11.95
N THR A 51 -7.00 -0.57 -12.70
CA THR A 51 -6.21 -1.71 -13.20
C THR A 51 -5.12 -1.23 -14.16
N LEU A 52 -5.47 -0.36 -15.12
CA LEU A 52 -4.52 0.23 -16.07
C LEU A 52 -3.43 1.04 -15.35
N GLU A 53 -3.79 1.85 -14.35
CA GLU A 53 -2.81 2.65 -13.60
C GLU A 53 -1.84 1.76 -12.80
N ARG A 54 -2.34 0.66 -12.21
CA ARG A 54 -1.48 -0.33 -11.55
C ARG A 54 -0.51 -1.01 -12.52
N LEU A 55 -0.97 -1.33 -13.74
CA LEU A 55 -0.11 -1.90 -14.79
C LEU A 55 0.96 -0.89 -15.24
N ARG A 56 0.56 0.36 -15.48
CA ARG A 56 1.50 1.44 -15.85
C ARG A 56 2.60 1.63 -14.82
N LYS A 57 2.26 1.68 -13.53
CA LYS A 57 3.25 1.79 -12.43
C LYS A 57 4.19 0.58 -12.38
N ALA A 58 3.67 -0.62 -12.67
CA ALA A 58 4.50 -1.82 -12.73
C ALA A 58 5.50 -1.73 -13.89
N ASP A 59 5.03 -1.35 -15.08
CA ASP A 59 5.86 -1.22 -16.28
C ASP A 59 6.95 -0.14 -16.10
N GLU A 60 6.59 1.02 -15.54
CA GLU A 60 7.55 2.08 -15.22
C GLU A 60 8.65 1.58 -14.27
N ARG A 61 8.28 0.78 -13.27
CA ARG A 61 9.24 0.23 -12.32
C ARG A 61 10.15 -0.83 -12.93
N THR A 62 9.63 -1.66 -13.83
CA THR A 62 10.37 -2.81 -14.38
C THR A 62 11.14 -2.47 -15.66
N LYS A 63 10.92 -1.29 -16.27
CA LYS A 63 11.51 -0.89 -17.56
C LYS A 63 13.04 -0.97 -17.60
N ALA A 64 13.72 -0.70 -16.49
CA ALA A 64 15.19 -0.68 -16.40
C ALA A 64 15.77 -1.85 -15.59
N MET A 65 14.95 -2.81 -15.18
CA MET A 65 15.42 -3.96 -14.39
C MET A 65 16.16 -4.98 -15.26
N THR A 66 17.22 -5.58 -14.72
CA THR A 66 17.79 -6.79 -15.31
C THR A 66 16.85 -7.98 -15.13
N ARG A 67 17.16 -9.10 -15.80
CA ARG A 67 16.40 -10.34 -15.63
C ARG A 67 16.39 -10.81 -14.18
N GLU A 68 17.54 -10.76 -13.50
CA GLU A 68 17.70 -11.20 -12.12
C GLU A 68 16.91 -10.29 -11.16
N GLU A 69 16.96 -8.98 -11.39
CA GLU A 69 16.19 -7.99 -10.62
C GLU A 69 14.69 -8.18 -10.82
N TYR A 70 14.24 -8.43 -12.06
CA TYR A 70 12.84 -8.67 -12.37
C TYR A 70 12.31 -9.95 -11.72
N VAL A 71 13.09 -11.05 -11.75
CA VAL A 71 12.72 -12.30 -11.07
C VAL A 71 12.53 -12.04 -9.57
N THR A 72 13.50 -11.40 -8.93
CA THR A 72 13.44 -11.04 -7.51
C THR A 72 12.24 -10.14 -7.20
N TRP A 73 11.99 -9.12 -8.04
CA TRP A 73 10.84 -8.23 -7.92
C TRP A 73 9.51 -8.98 -8.01
N SER A 74 9.37 -9.90 -8.97
CA SER A 74 8.15 -10.67 -9.18
C SER A 74 7.84 -11.61 -8.00
N GLU A 75 8.88 -12.23 -7.43
CA GLU A 75 8.75 -13.08 -6.23
C GLU A 75 8.29 -12.26 -5.02
N TYR A 76 8.92 -11.11 -4.76
CA TYR A 76 8.57 -10.26 -3.62
C TYR A 76 7.20 -9.60 -3.79
N ARG A 77 6.79 -9.28 -5.02
CA ARG A 77 5.45 -8.74 -5.30
C ARG A 77 4.33 -9.74 -5.01
N GLN A 78 4.58 -11.03 -5.21
CA GLN A 78 3.61 -12.09 -4.93
C GLN A 78 3.67 -12.61 -3.48
N ALA A 79 4.69 -12.20 -2.71
CA ALA A 79 4.81 -12.58 -1.31
C ALA A 79 3.65 -11.99 -0.49
N SER A 80 3.05 -12.81 0.38
CA SER A 80 1.94 -12.42 1.25
C SER A 80 2.18 -12.92 2.66
N PHE A 81 1.67 -12.17 3.65
CA PHE A 81 1.72 -12.55 5.05
C PHE A 81 0.84 -13.77 5.37
N THR A 82 -0.16 -14.05 4.54
CA THR A 82 -1.23 -15.01 4.84
C THR A 82 -1.26 -16.20 3.89
N TYR A 83 -0.80 -16.03 2.64
CA TYR A 83 -0.78 -17.10 1.64
C TYR A 83 0.00 -18.32 2.13
N ARG A 84 -0.70 -19.47 2.24
CA ARG A 84 -0.19 -20.74 2.80
C ARG A 84 0.41 -20.61 4.22
N LYS A 85 0.16 -19.51 4.93
CA LYS A 85 0.68 -19.20 6.27
C LYS A 85 -0.41 -18.76 7.26
N GLY A 86 -1.69 -18.88 6.90
CA GLY A 86 -2.82 -18.43 7.72
C GLY A 86 -2.83 -18.92 9.18
N LYS A 87 -2.39 -20.16 9.47
CA LYS A 87 -2.27 -20.63 10.87
C LYS A 87 -1.26 -19.78 11.67
N ARG A 88 -0.06 -19.59 11.12
CA ARG A 88 1.01 -18.81 11.78
C ARG A 88 0.61 -17.34 11.90
N PHE A 89 -0.03 -16.78 10.87
CA PHE A 89 -0.54 -15.42 10.91
C PHE A 89 -1.59 -15.23 12.02
N ARG A 90 -2.56 -16.15 12.14
CA ARG A 90 -3.59 -16.07 13.19
C ARG A 90 -3.02 -16.14 14.60
N GLU A 91 -2.02 -16.98 14.81
CA GLU A 91 -1.31 -17.10 16.08
C GLU A 91 -0.53 -15.83 16.41
N TRP A 92 0.26 -15.34 15.44
CA TRP A 92 1.04 -14.11 15.58
C TRP A 92 0.17 -12.87 15.84
N ALA A 93 -0.94 -12.72 15.11
CA ALA A 93 -1.87 -11.62 15.27
C ALA A 93 -2.75 -11.74 16.54
N GLY A 94 -2.66 -12.86 17.27
CA GLY A 94 -3.36 -13.03 18.55
C GLY A 94 -4.88 -13.14 18.43
N PHE A 95 -5.41 -13.76 17.37
CA PHE A 95 -6.87 -13.86 17.19
C PHE A 95 -7.60 -14.52 18.37
N GLY A 96 -6.99 -15.51 19.03
CA GLY A 96 -7.57 -16.16 20.20
C GLY A 96 -7.70 -15.26 21.45
N VAL A 97 -7.14 -14.04 21.40
CA VAL A 97 -7.30 -13.01 22.45
C VAL A 97 -8.42 -12.03 22.08
N VAL A 98 -8.67 -11.81 20.79
CA VAL A 98 -9.56 -10.74 20.30
C VAL A 98 -10.94 -11.27 19.89
N THR A 99 -11.05 -12.55 19.54
CA THR A 99 -12.31 -13.18 19.13
C THR A 99 -12.40 -14.63 19.61
N ASP A 100 -13.58 -15.00 20.10
CA ASP A 100 -13.89 -16.38 20.51
C ASP A 100 -14.12 -17.31 19.29
N SER A 101 -14.43 -16.72 18.13
CA SER A 101 -14.68 -17.46 16.89
C SER A 101 -13.46 -17.49 15.97
N LYS A 102 -13.27 -18.62 15.30
CA LYS A 102 -12.23 -18.77 14.28
C LYS A 102 -12.59 -17.90 13.06
N PRO A 103 -11.76 -16.91 12.69
CA PRO A 103 -12.03 -16.09 11.51
C PRO A 103 -12.03 -16.94 10.23
N SER A 104 -12.90 -16.58 9.28
CA SER A 104 -12.95 -17.20 7.96
C SER A 104 -11.66 -16.94 7.17
N ASP A 105 -11.42 -17.74 6.13
CA ASP A 105 -10.24 -17.59 5.28
C ASP A 105 -10.27 -16.24 4.53
N ASP A 106 -11.45 -15.79 4.10
CA ASP A 106 -11.65 -14.49 3.47
C ASP A 106 -11.24 -13.31 4.37
N ILE A 107 -11.56 -13.38 5.67
CA ILE A 107 -11.11 -12.35 6.64
C ILE A 107 -9.59 -12.35 6.74
N VAL A 108 -8.97 -13.53 6.76
CA VAL A 108 -7.51 -13.64 6.81
C VAL A 108 -6.89 -13.09 5.52
N ASP A 109 -7.48 -13.32 4.36
CA ASP A 109 -7.00 -12.77 3.09
C ASP A 109 -7.11 -11.24 3.03
N ILE A 110 -8.27 -10.69 3.42
CA ILE A 110 -8.48 -9.24 3.54
C ILE A 110 -7.45 -8.61 4.48
N LEU A 111 -7.18 -9.22 5.63
CA LEU A 111 -6.15 -8.72 6.56
C LEU A 111 -4.73 -8.87 6.00
N GLY A 112 -4.46 -9.91 5.22
CA GLY A 112 -3.21 -10.05 4.47
C GLY A 112 -3.00 -8.90 3.49
N PHE A 113 -4.04 -8.51 2.75
CA PHE A 113 -4.01 -7.35 1.87
C PHE A 113 -3.82 -6.04 2.66
N LEU A 114 -4.60 -5.81 3.72
CA LEU A 114 -4.48 -4.59 4.53
C LEU A 114 -3.09 -4.43 5.15
N THR A 115 -2.50 -5.52 5.66
CA THR A 115 -1.14 -5.49 6.23
C THR A 115 -0.07 -5.23 5.16
N PHE A 116 -0.23 -5.77 3.95
CA PHE A 116 0.62 -5.43 2.82
C PHE A 116 0.57 -3.94 2.48
N GLU A 117 -0.64 -3.38 2.32
CA GLU A 117 -0.83 -1.95 2.01
C GLU A 117 -0.31 -1.04 3.13
N MET A 118 -0.46 -1.44 4.40
CA MET A 118 0.12 -0.72 5.55
C MET A 118 1.65 -0.66 5.46
N VAL A 119 2.31 -1.79 5.18
CA VAL A 119 3.77 -1.85 5.06
C VAL A 119 4.24 -1.03 3.85
N GLN A 120 3.55 -1.15 2.71
CA GLN A 120 3.87 -0.36 1.53
C GLN A 120 3.76 1.14 1.81
N THR A 121 2.61 1.61 2.32
CA THR A 121 2.37 3.03 2.60
C THR A 121 3.37 3.58 3.62
N LEU A 122 3.64 2.83 4.69
CA LEU A 122 4.58 3.24 5.73
C LEU A 122 6.02 3.35 5.20
N THR A 123 6.45 2.40 4.37
CA THR A 123 7.81 2.40 3.80
C THR A 123 7.98 3.46 2.72
N GLU A 124 6.96 3.71 1.89
CA GLU A 124 6.96 4.81 0.93
C GLU A 124 7.08 6.18 1.61
N GLU A 125 6.32 6.43 2.68
CA GLU A 125 6.43 7.69 3.43
C GLU A 125 7.78 7.82 4.14
N ALA A 126 8.31 6.73 4.69
CA ALA A 126 9.63 6.71 5.30
C ALA A 126 10.76 6.99 4.30
N LEU A 127 10.64 6.50 3.06
CA LEU A 127 11.59 6.80 1.99
C LEU A 127 11.56 8.29 1.61
N LYS A 128 10.38 8.91 1.54
CA LYS A 128 10.26 10.36 1.28
C LYS A 128 10.88 11.19 2.41
N ILE A 129 10.66 10.81 3.66
CA ILE A 129 11.27 11.48 4.83
C ILE A 129 12.79 11.38 4.76
N LYS A 130 13.30 10.18 4.45
CA LYS A 130 14.74 9.96 4.31
C LYS A 130 15.33 10.81 3.19
N GLU A 131 14.68 10.86 2.02
CA GLU A 131 15.13 11.70 0.91
C GLU A 131 15.18 13.18 1.29
N GLN A 132 14.16 13.68 2.01
CA GLN A 132 14.15 15.04 2.55
C GLN A 132 15.30 15.29 3.55
N GLU A 133 15.59 14.31 4.41
CA GLU A 133 16.68 14.39 5.38
C GLU A 133 18.06 14.40 4.70
N ASP A 134 18.27 13.54 3.71
CA ASP A 134 19.52 13.45 2.96
C ASP A 134 19.78 14.76 2.19
N LEU A 135 18.78 15.30 1.49
CA LEU A 135 18.85 16.61 0.83
C LEU A 135 19.14 17.76 1.81
N TRP A 136 18.55 17.71 3.01
CA TRP A 136 18.81 18.71 4.04
C TRP A 136 20.27 18.66 4.52
N LYS A 137 20.82 17.45 4.75
CA LYS A 137 22.22 17.25 5.14
C LYS A 137 23.20 17.73 4.07
N GLU A 138 22.93 17.42 2.80
CA GLU A 138 23.73 17.88 1.67
C GLU A 138 23.76 19.41 1.60
N ARG A 139 22.60 20.07 1.76
CA ARG A 139 22.52 21.54 1.71
C ARG A 139 23.17 22.24 2.90
N THR A 140 23.05 21.67 4.10
CA THR A 140 23.58 22.30 5.33
C THR A 140 25.02 21.94 5.63
N GLY A 141 25.64 21.03 4.86
CA GLY A 141 26.98 20.52 5.15
C GLY A 141 27.05 19.80 6.50
N ALA A 142 25.92 19.41 7.08
CA ALA A 142 25.81 18.72 8.36
C ALA A 142 26.15 17.22 8.22
N SER A 143 27.17 16.92 7.41
CA SER A 143 27.83 15.63 7.41
C SER A 143 28.64 15.52 8.71
N GLU A 144 28.12 14.78 9.67
CA GLU A 144 28.83 14.30 10.87
C GLU A 144 29.47 15.37 11.80
N SER A 145 28.65 16.05 12.61
CA SER A 145 29.16 16.70 13.85
C SER A 145 29.19 15.77 15.07
N ASN A 146 28.74 14.51 14.95
CA ASN A 146 28.55 13.62 16.11
C ASN A 146 29.29 12.27 16.06
N SER A 147 30.22 12.08 15.13
CA SER A 147 31.18 10.97 15.16
C SER A 147 32.60 11.53 15.35
N LYS A 148 33.00 11.74 16.61
CA LYS A 148 34.40 11.94 17.03
C LYS A 148 35.25 10.67 16.81
N LYS A 149 35.20 10.10 15.60
CA LYS A 149 36.20 9.16 15.09
C LYS A 149 36.55 9.64 13.68
N ARG A 150 37.69 10.34 13.60
CA ARG A 150 38.49 10.62 12.40
C ARG A 150 38.07 9.76 11.20
N LYS A 151 37.12 10.22 10.38
CA LYS A 151 37.04 9.79 9.00
C LYS A 151 37.99 10.68 8.22
N LEU A 152 39.13 10.11 7.88
CA LEU A 152 40.06 10.65 6.91
C LEU A 152 39.27 10.96 5.63
N ALA A 153 39.33 12.22 5.18
CA ALA A 153 39.08 12.71 3.82
C ALA A 153 37.72 12.35 3.14
N PRO A 154 37.22 13.21 2.23
CA PRO A 154 36.26 12.73 1.24
C PRO A 154 36.95 11.59 0.47
N GLY A 155 36.24 10.48 0.27
CA GLY A 155 36.81 9.23 -0.24
C GLY A 155 37.81 9.46 -1.38
N GLY A 156 38.96 8.83 -1.27
CA GLY A 156 40.01 8.94 -2.29
C GLY A 156 39.48 8.50 -3.64
N LEU A 157 40.12 8.95 -4.72
CA LEU A 157 39.79 8.59 -6.11
C LEU A 157 39.79 7.05 -6.37
N PHE A 158 40.29 6.27 -5.40
CA PHE A 158 40.39 4.81 -5.41
C PHE A 158 39.63 4.13 -4.25
N ASP A 159 38.87 4.88 -3.46
CA ASP A 159 37.95 4.25 -2.52
C ASP A 159 36.84 3.55 -3.34
N PRO A 160 36.41 2.35 -2.91
CA PRO A 160 35.25 1.70 -3.50
C PRO A 160 34.10 2.71 -3.55
N PRO A 161 33.29 2.74 -4.63
CA PRO A 161 32.11 3.59 -4.68
C PRO A 161 31.34 3.39 -3.37
N SER A 162 30.94 4.47 -2.70
CA SER A 162 30.21 4.36 -1.43
C SER A 162 29.08 3.37 -1.64
N GLU A 163 29.16 2.20 -1.00
CA GLU A 163 28.22 1.12 -1.24
C GLU A 163 26.82 1.58 -0.84
N GLY A 164 26.04 1.95 -1.85
CA GLY A 164 24.59 2.12 -1.75
C GLY A 164 24.11 3.38 -1.03
N LYS A 165 22.84 3.70 -1.30
CA LYS A 165 22.07 4.61 -0.47
C LYS A 165 22.03 4.03 0.95
N THR A 166 22.20 4.89 1.96
CA THR A 166 22.02 4.49 3.36
C THR A 166 20.63 3.86 3.56
N PRO A 167 20.47 2.90 4.50
CA PRO A 167 19.20 2.23 4.72
C PRO A 167 18.16 3.15 5.41
N VAL A 168 16.90 2.73 5.38
CA VAL A 168 15.85 3.36 6.19
C VAL A 168 16.06 3.02 7.67
N GLU A 169 16.28 4.03 8.49
CA GLU A 169 16.39 3.91 9.95
C GLU A 169 15.04 3.94 10.66
N SER A 170 15.01 3.49 11.92
CA SER A 170 13.83 3.49 12.79
C SER A 170 13.21 4.88 12.95
N ARG A 171 14.02 5.95 12.97
CA ARG A 171 13.53 7.34 13.04
C ARG A 171 12.64 7.72 11.86
N HIS A 172 12.98 7.26 10.65
CA HIS A 172 12.18 7.57 9.45
C HIS A 172 10.82 6.86 9.53
N ILE A 173 10.80 5.62 10.04
CA ILE A 173 9.56 4.86 10.24
C ILE A 173 8.68 5.50 11.31
N GLN A 174 9.25 5.92 12.44
CA GLN A 174 8.50 6.59 13.50
C GLN A 174 7.89 7.91 13.02
N GLU A 175 8.65 8.69 12.26
CA GLU A 175 8.17 9.94 11.68
C GLU A 175 7.11 9.69 10.60
N ALA A 176 7.28 8.67 9.75
CA ALA A 176 6.28 8.25 8.77
C ALA A 176 4.97 7.87 9.46
N PHE A 177 5.05 7.03 10.50
CA PHE A 177 3.89 6.64 11.29
C PHE A 177 3.19 7.86 11.90
N ARG A 178 3.95 8.79 12.49
CA ARG A 178 3.40 10.04 13.06
C ARG A 178 2.67 10.87 12.00
N ARG A 179 3.22 11.01 10.79
CA ARG A 179 2.59 11.74 9.69
C ARG A 179 1.28 11.08 9.25
N LEU A 180 1.30 9.76 9.03
CA LEU A 180 0.13 8.99 8.60
C LEU A 180 -1.01 9.00 9.65
N GLN A 181 -0.66 8.99 10.95
CA GLN A 181 -1.64 9.08 12.03
C GLN A 181 -2.18 10.51 12.26
N THR A 182 -1.77 11.50 11.48
CA THR A 182 -2.28 12.87 11.62
C THR A 182 -3.78 12.93 11.28
N ARG A 183 -4.57 13.44 12.24
CA ARG A 183 -6.01 13.57 12.10
C ARG A 183 -6.39 14.62 11.05
N GLY A 184 -7.30 14.25 10.15
CA GLY A 184 -7.91 15.21 9.23
C GLY A 184 -8.69 16.31 9.96
N LYS A 185 -8.66 17.53 9.43
CA LYS A 185 -9.32 18.71 10.02
C LYS A 185 -10.81 18.48 10.28
N LYS A 186 -11.51 17.81 9.36
CA LYS A 186 -12.95 17.49 9.48
C LYS A 186 -13.28 16.68 10.74
N SER A 187 -12.46 15.69 11.08
CA SER A 187 -12.64 14.85 12.29
C SER A 187 -12.40 15.60 13.60
N ARG A 188 -11.68 16.74 13.56
CA ARG A 188 -11.36 17.56 14.73
C ARG A 188 -12.24 18.80 14.88
N ALA A 189 -12.95 19.20 13.83
CA ALA A 189 -13.66 20.48 13.76
C ALA A 189 -14.60 20.69 14.97
N MET A 190 -15.33 19.64 15.37
CA MET A 190 -16.30 19.70 16.47
C MET A 190 -15.69 19.55 17.88
N LEU A 191 -14.37 19.37 17.97
CA LEU A 191 -13.65 19.12 19.23
C LEU A 191 -12.62 20.20 19.55
N ASN A 192 -12.52 21.25 18.72
CA ASN A 192 -11.62 22.36 18.97
C ASN A 192 -12.15 23.19 20.16
N GLY A 193 -11.33 23.38 21.19
CA GLY A 193 -11.70 24.13 22.39
C GLY A 193 -12.44 23.32 23.47
N THR A 194 -12.72 22.04 23.23
CA THR A 194 -13.32 21.16 24.26
C THR A 194 -12.22 20.46 25.09
N ARG A 195 -12.53 20.15 26.35
CA ARG A 195 -11.65 19.36 27.26
C ARG A 195 -11.87 17.85 27.14
N LEU A 196 -12.60 17.40 26.12
CA LEU A 196 -12.93 16.00 25.93
C LEU A 196 -11.67 15.20 25.56
N GLN A 197 -11.50 14.04 26.21
CA GLN A 197 -10.45 13.07 25.90
C GLN A 197 -10.58 12.66 24.43
N GLN A 198 -9.54 12.92 23.65
CA GLN A 198 -9.54 12.63 22.22
C GLN A 198 -8.98 11.23 21.99
N HIS A 199 -9.84 10.23 21.87
CA HIS A 199 -9.42 8.90 21.41
C HIS A 199 -9.13 8.94 19.91
N THR A 200 -7.97 8.44 19.52
CA THR A 200 -7.57 8.36 18.11
C THR A 200 -7.56 6.91 17.67
N ASN A 201 -8.47 6.57 16.75
CA ASN A 201 -8.39 5.31 16.04
C ASN A 201 -7.17 5.31 15.12
N LEU A 202 -6.57 4.13 14.95
CA LEU A 202 -5.51 3.91 13.97
C LEU A 202 -6.04 4.29 12.58
N ARG A 203 -5.34 5.20 11.90
CA ARG A 203 -5.60 5.49 10.49
C ARG A 203 -4.88 4.48 9.63
N LEU A 204 -5.65 3.68 8.90
CA LEU A 204 -5.11 2.66 8.01
C LEU A 204 -4.84 3.22 6.61
N PHE A 205 -5.60 4.22 6.16
CA PHE A 205 -5.42 4.96 4.91
C PHE A 205 -6.02 6.38 5.06
#